data_AF-A0A3D4ML78-F1
#
_entry.id   AF-A0A3D4ML78-F1
#
_cell.length_a   1.000
_cell.length_b   1.000
_cell.length_c   1.000
_cell.angle_alpha   90.00
_cell.angle_beta   90.00
_cell.angle_gamma   90.00
#
_symmetry.space_group_name_H-M   'P 1'
#
loop_
_entity.id
_entity.type
_entity.pdbx_description
1 polymer ?
#
loop_
_entity_poly.entity_id
_entity_poly.type
_entity_poly.pdbx_seq_one_letter_code
_entity_poly.pdbx_strand_id
1 'polypeptide(L)'
;MKIKYILGLTVLALSLASCGKVKVTTSENPIESTKNPIESTKNPTDLSILTSSTVLTVSNTLELKTNFDGLNIEVSLSNDCLSYNNGEVTACKAGLCYITVSYQNQSDSISIMVENASDISSDPYENVNKDEFYQNYHEATSYMDAYYRTTHYLLSGTNSLDSQEPTIASKQPMENGKFVRNSSTIYSSDKKTYYIQDENGNIVDKIYESGAYITLEQVAPYLLVFNDVPKNYISSRPSTASGSPWGKYMRGNHSSFSGDTTKYPYEPVLPNISGCGGNYKYYEVDFGTTGTDCDPTYPALPYNDGKKITRGAARLVYARYDKKGNDLDINQKYVFYTYNHYNDFQEYLNYRNGFGKIFGNITGGGELSSKTKYAPTSYNEVILKNLNLKN
;
A
#
# COMPACT_ATOMS: atom_id res chain seq x y z
N MET A 1 -12.57 60.97 -31.22
CA MET A 1 -12.45 60.09 -30.03
C MET A 1 -11.05 59.50 -30.07
N LYS A 2 -10.19 59.84 -29.10
CA LYS A 2 -8.77 59.42 -29.03
C LYS A 2 -8.70 58.02 -28.44
N ILE A 3 -7.76 57.18 -28.91
CA ILE A 3 -6.71 56.55 -28.10
C ILE A 3 -5.66 55.95 -29.06
N LYS A 4 -4.39 56.22 -28.73
CA LYS A 4 -3.17 55.88 -29.46
C LYS A 4 -2.71 54.46 -29.10
N TYR A 5 -2.11 53.77 -30.06
CA TYR A 5 -1.25 52.61 -29.85
C TYR A 5 0.03 53.00 -29.09
N ILE A 6 0.41 52.22 -28.07
CA ILE A 6 1.78 52.10 -27.57
C ILE A 6 2.02 50.63 -27.22
N LEU A 7 2.96 50.00 -27.94
CA LEU A 7 3.62 48.76 -27.55
C LEU A 7 4.42 49.02 -26.25
N GLY A 8 4.17 48.22 -25.21
CA GLY A 8 4.94 48.23 -23.98
C GLY A 8 5.45 46.83 -23.68
N LEU A 9 6.73 46.60 -24.00
CA LEU A 9 7.51 45.43 -23.62
C LEU A 9 7.80 45.52 -22.11
N THR A 10 7.19 44.68 -21.28
CA THR A 10 7.55 44.55 -19.86
C THR A 10 8.39 43.30 -19.64
N VAL A 11 9.68 43.54 -19.46
CA VAL A 11 10.67 42.62 -18.89
C VAL A 11 10.25 42.33 -17.43
N LEU A 12 9.95 41.07 -17.12
CA LEU A 12 9.74 40.63 -15.75
C LEU A 12 11.12 40.41 -15.10
N ALA A 13 11.57 41.42 -14.36
CA ALA A 13 12.75 41.31 -13.51
C ALA A 13 12.41 40.46 -12.28
N LEU A 14 13.09 39.31 -12.13
CA LEU A 14 13.13 38.58 -10.85
C LEU A 14 13.81 39.48 -9.82
N SER A 15 13.07 39.90 -8.79
CA SER A 15 13.66 40.45 -7.58
C SER A 15 13.81 39.31 -6.57
N LEU A 16 15.08 38.98 -6.27
CA LEU A 16 15.49 38.23 -5.10
C LEU A 16 15.20 39.09 -3.87
N ALA A 17 14.13 38.77 -3.13
CA ALA A 17 13.88 39.34 -1.81
C ALA A 17 14.34 38.36 -0.74
N SER A 18 15.55 38.59 -0.25
CA SER A 18 15.98 38.25 1.11
C SER A 18 14.91 38.69 2.11
N CYS A 19 14.31 37.74 2.84
CA CYS A 19 13.43 38.05 3.96
C CYS A 19 14.16 37.80 5.27
N GLY A 20 14.32 38.90 6.00
CA GLY A 20 14.97 38.97 7.30
C GLY A 20 14.11 38.45 8.44
N LYS A 21 14.78 38.41 9.59
CA LYS A 21 14.28 37.99 10.90
C LYS A 21 12.95 38.66 11.24
N VAL A 22 11.90 37.86 11.33
CA VAL A 22 10.66 38.22 12.03
C VAL A 22 10.73 37.64 13.44
N LYS A 23 10.67 38.54 14.43
CA LYS A 23 10.60 38.23 15.85
C LYS A 23 9.13 37.97 16.19
N VAL A 24 8.75 36.72 16.43
CA VAL A 24 7.41 36.36 16.90
C VAL A 24 7.47 36.13 18.41
N THR A 25 6.71 36.94 19.15
CA THR A 25 6.43 36.81 20.58
C THR A 25 5.61 35.54 20.83
N THR A 26 6.12 34.64 21.66
CA THR A 26 5.43 33.45 22.15
C THR A 26 4.45 33.81 23.27
N SER A 27 3.17 33.47 23.12
CA SER A 27 2.26 33.24 24.24
C SER A 27 2.24 31.74 24.52
N GLU A 28 2.76 31.36 25.69
CA GLU A 28 2.80 29.99 26.18
C GLU A 28 1.41 29.48 26.55
N ASN A 29 1.08 28.28 26.09
CA ASN A 29 0.35 27.29 26.88
C ASN A 29 0.83 25.89 26.44
N PRO A 30 1.30 25.04 27.38
CA PRO A 30 1.93 23.78 27.02
C PRO A 30 0.88 22.71 26.74
N ILE A 31 0.93 22.12 25.53
CA ILE A 31 0.34 20.81 25.28
C ILE A 31 1.46 19.80 25.54
N GLU A 32 1.28 19.04 26.62
CA GLU A 32 2.17 17.97 27.05
C GLU A 32 2.20 16.87 25.98
N SER A 33 3.23 16.87 25.12
CA SER A 33 3.49 15.76 24.20
C SER A 33 4.34 14.73 24.93
N THR A 34 3.74 13.60 25.29
CA THR A 34 4.49 12.40 25.65
C THR A 34 5.15 11.84 24.38
N LYS A 35 6.32 12.37 24.03
CA LYS A 35 7.25 11.74 23.08
C LYS A 35 8.11 10.75 23.85
N ASN A 36 7.74 9.47 23.82
CA ASN A 36 8.71 8.43 24.13
C ASN A 36 9.67 8.32 22.93
N PRO A 37 11.00 8.36 23.14
CA PRO A 37 11.96 8.07 22.09
C PRO A 37 11.76 6.65 21.58
N ILE A 38 11.82 6.46 20.27
CA ILE A 38 11.82 5.15 19.63
C ILE A 38 13.18 4.50 19.96
N GLU A 39 13.20 3.50 20.83
CA GLU A 39 14.43 2.75 21.13
C GLU A 39 14.78 1.83 19.95
N SER A 40 15.92 2.14 19.32
CA SER A 40 16.55 1.30 18.31
C SER A 40 17.05 0.00 18.95
N THR A 41 16.79 -1.11 18.28
CA THR A 41 17.11 -2.45 18.76
C THR A 41 18.44 -2.96 18.17
N LYS A 42 19.14 -2.16 17.35
CA LYS A 42 20.48 -2.54 16.85
C LYS A 42 21.46 -2.75 18.00
N ASN A 43 22.42 -3.65 17.77
CA ASN A 43 23.59 -3.79 18.62
C ASN A 43 24.13 -2.38 18.92
N PRO A 44 24.32 -1.97 20.19
CA PRO A 44 24.58 -0.57 20.53
C PRO A 44 25.87 0.00 19.89
N THR A 45 26.67 -0.85 19.28
CA THR A 45 27.90 -0.54 18.53
C THR A 45 27.72 -0.36 17.02
N ASP A 46 26.54 -0.64 16.45
CA ASP A 46 26.29 -0.55 15.01
C ASP A 46 25.67 0.79 14.64
N LEU A 47 26.17 1.42 13.57
CA LEU A 47 25.65 2.68 13.05
C LEU A 47 24.15 2.56 12.74
N SER A 48 23.39 3.50 13.27
CA SER A 48 21.94 3.52 13.21
C SER A 48 21.43 4.94 12.97
N ILE A 49 20.55 5.10 11.99
CA ILE A 49 19.77 6.32 11.79
C ILE A 49 18.65 6.35 12.84
N LEU A 50 18.57 7.45 13.59
CA LEU A 50 17.61 7.67 14.69
C LEU A 50 16.53 8.70 14.30
N THR A 51 16.21 8.80 13.01
CA THR A 51 15.31 9.85 12.52
C THR A 51 13.90 9.70 13.08
N SER A 52 13.26 10.84 13.34
CA SER A 52 11.94 10.88 13.98
C SER A 52 10.76 10.67 13.03
N SER A 53 10.99 10.79 11.71
CA SER A 53 9.96 10.62 10.69
C SER A 53 10.53 9.98 9.42
N THR A 54 9.76 9.09 8.82
CA THR A 54 10.02 8.50 7.48
C THR A 54 9.12 9.09 6.40
N VAL A 55 8.33 10.11 6.74
CA VAL A 55 7.44 10.82 5.81
C VAL A 55 7.66 12.32 5.98
N LEU A 56 7.84 13.02 4.85
CA LEU A 56 7.99 14.48 4.79
C LEU A 56 7.06 15.07 3.74
N THR A 57 6.73 16.34 3.91
CA THR A 57 6.08 17.15 2.87
C THR A 57 7.16 18.01 2.19
N VAL A 58 7.02 18.26 0.88
CA VAL A 58 7.90 19.17 0.14
C VAL A 58 8.07 20.49 0.90
N SER A 59 9.31 20.99 0.97
CA SER A 59 9.78 22.15 1.74
C SER A 59 9.99 21.93 3.24
N ASN A 60 9.56 20.80 3.81
CA ASN A 60 9.85 20.50 5.22
C ASN A 60 11.30 20.02 5.38
N THR A 61 11.84 20.25 6.56
CA THR A 61 13.16 19.77 6.96
C THR A 61 13.06 18.73 8.08
N LEU A 62 14.09 17.91 8.19
CA LEU A 62 14.24 16.87 9.19
C LEU A 62 15.70 16.82 9.64
N GLU A 63 15.91 16.84 10.95
CA GLU A 63 17.23 16.62 11.53
C GLU A 63 17.63 15.14 11.37
N LEU A 64 18.75 14.88 10.70
CA LEU A 64 19.30 13.53 10.54
C LEU A 64 20.17 13.20 11.74
N LYS A 65 19.64 12.37 12.65
CA LYS A 65 20.36 11.86 13.82
C LYS A 65 20.88 10.45 13.59
N THR A 66 22.01 10.15 14.21
CA THR A 66 22.53 8.80 14.33
C THR A 66 22.91 8.51 15.77
N ASN A 67 23.17 7.25 16.12
CA ASN A 67 23.74 6.89 17.42
C ASN A 67 25.25 7.21 17.54
N PHE A 68 25.86 7.78 16.50
CA PHE A 68 27.29 8.09 16.39
C PHE A 68 27.47 9.62 16.39
N ASP A 69 27.06 10.26 17.49
CA ASP A 69 27.09 11.71 17.62
C ASP A 69 28.52 12.30 17.53
N GLY A 70 28.66 13.42 16.83
CA GLY A 70 29.92 14.17 16.73
C GLY A 70 30.98 13.55 15.81
N LEU A 71 30.67 12.47 15.11
CA LEU A 71 31.54 11.87 14.10
C LEU A 71 31.24 12.41 12.70
N ASN A 72 32.27 12.49 11.85
CA ASN A 72 32.13 12.85 10.44
C ASN A 72 31.54 11.65 9.68
N ILE A 73 30.21 11.64 9.56
CA ILE A 73 29.44 10.62 8.86
C ILE A 73 29.28 11.04 7.40
N GLU A 74 29.53 10.11 6.48
CA GLU A 74 29.23 10.30 5.07
C GLU A 74 27.74 10.07 4.83
N VAL A 75 27.09 10.98 4.10
CA VAL A 75 25.66 10.90 3.78
C VAL A 75 25.51 10.85 2.26
N SER A 76 24.79 9.84 1.78
CA SER A 76 24.42 9.71 0.38
C SER A 76 22.90 9.61 0.23
N LEU A 77 22.39 10.23 -0.83
CA LEU A 77 20.97 10.25 -1.18
C LEU A 77 20.78 9.51 -2.50
N SER A 78 19.76 8.67 -2.59
CA SER A 78 19.52 7.89 -3.81
C SER A 78 19.05 8.73 -5.00
N ASN A 79 18.47 9.90 -4.75
CA ASN A 79 17.95 10.82 -5.77
C ASN A 79 17.74 12.25 -5.21
N ASP A 80 17.22 13.13 -6.05
CA ASP A 80 17.01 14.57 -5.80
C ASP A 80 15.71 14.92 -5.05
N CYS A 81 14.93 13.93 -4.57
CA CYS A 81 13.75 14.21 -3.74
C CYS A 81 14.13 14.85 -2.40
N LEU A 82 15.36 14.64 -1.95
CA LEU A 82 15.93 15.21 -0.74
C LEU A 82 17.22 15.97 -1.08
N SER A 83 17.56 16.94 -0.26
CA SER A 83 18.92 17.49 -0.16
C SER A 83 19.41 17.38 1.28
N TYR A 84 20.73 17.32 1.46
CA TYR A 84 21.36 17.24 2.77
C TYR A 84 22.35 18.37 2.95
N ASN A 85 22.26 19.08 4.07
CA ASN A 85 23.18 20.14 4.45
C ASN A 85 23.32 20.20 5.97
N ASN A 86 24.55 20.09 6.48
CA ASN A 86 24.90 20.28 7.90
C ASN A 86 23.96 19.57 8.90
N GLY A 87 23.69 18.27 8.70
CA GLY A 87 22.83 17.50 9.60
C GLY A 87 21.32 17.63 9.32
N GLU A 88 20.91 18.49 8.39
CA GLU A 88 19.51 18.66 8.01
C GLU A 88 19.24 18.09 6.63
N VAL A 89 18.13 17.35 6.53
CA VAL A 89 17.57 16.85 5.28
C VAL A 89 16.39 17.74 4.91
N THR A 90 16.38 18.27 3.69
CA THR A 90 15.29 19.10 3.16
C THR A 90 14.55 18.37 2.05
N ALA A 91 13.23 18.31 2.13
CA ALA A 91 12.37 17.73 1.10
C ALA A 91 12.24 18.66 -0.11
N CYS A 92 12.79 18.26 -1.25
CA CYS A 92 12.85 19.08 -2.47
C CYS A 92 11.73 18.75 -3.46
N LYS A 93 11.37 17.47 -3.58
CA LYS A 93 10.40 16.97 -4.57
C LYS A 93 9.71 15.72 -4.06
N ALA A 94 8.44 15.55 -4.40
CA ALA A 94 7.70 14.34 -4.05
C ALA A 94 8.30 13.09 -4.70
N GLY A 95 8.36 12.01 -3.93
CA GLY A 95 8.95 10.74 -4.32
C GLY A 95 9.56 9.99 -3.14
N LEU A 96 10.05 8.79 -3.41
CA LEU A 96 10.76 7.97 -2.43
C LEU A 96 12.27 8.22 -2.56
N CYS A 97 12.95 8.48 -1.45
CA CYS A 97 14.41 8.60 -1.42
C CYS A 97 15.00 7.78 -0.27
N TYR A 98 16.12 7.12 -0.53
CA TYR A 98 16.91 6.45 0.49
C TYR A 98 18.04 7.36 0.95
N ILE A 99 18.13 7.55 2.27
CA ILE A 99 19.27 8.16 2.93
C ILE A 99 20.17 7.02 3.39
N THR A 100 21.41 6.99 2.94
CA THR A 100 22.42 6.06 3.43
C THR A 100 23.50 6.83 4.16
N VAL A 101 23.74 6.45 5.41
CA VAL A 101 24.82 6.96 6.24
C VAL A 101 25.94 5.92 6.32
N SER A 102 27.19 6.36 6.26
CA SER A 102 28.36 5.48 6.40
C SER A 102 29.42 6.08 7.31
N TYR A 103 30.04 5.21 8.11
CA TYR A 103 31.20 5.52 8.92
C TYR A 103 32.13 4.31 8.97
N GLN A 104 33.35 4.45 8.43
CA GLN A 104 34.30 3.36 8.27
C GLN A 104 33.67 2.17 7.51
N ASN A 105 33.61 0.99 8.13
CA ASN A 105 33.07 -0.24 7.53
C ASN A 105 31.58 -0.47 7.88
N GLN A 106 30.91 0.52 8.47
CA GLN A 106 29.52 0.43 8.86
C GLN A 106 28.66 1.35 7.99
N SER A 107 27.47 0.88 7.66
CA SER A 107 26.47 1.69 6.97
C SER A 107 25.07 1.38 7.49
N ASP A 108 24.20 2.38 7.36
CA ASP A 108 22.77 2.22 7.57
C ASP A 108 21.99 2.97 6.51
N SER A 109 20.79 2.49 6.23
CA SER A 109 19.92 3.09 5.22
C SER A 109 18.48 3.12 5.70
N ILE A 110 17.81 4.22 5.41
CA ILE A 110 16.38 4.41 5.65
C ILE A 110 15.73 5.03 4.42
N SER A 111 14.48 4.67 4.16
CA SER A 111 13.68 5.36 3.15
C SER A 111 12.82 6.47 3.76
N ILE A 112 12.73 7.57 3.02
CA ILE A 112 11.87 8.71 3.30
C ILE A 112 10.92 8.90 2.13
N MET A 113 9.61 8.87 2.41
CA MET A 113 8.58 9.25 1.47
C MET A 113 8.37 10.76 1.54
N VAL A 114 8.60 11.46 0.43
CA VAL A 114 8.26 12.88 0.29
C VAL A 114 6.93 13.01 -0.45
N GLU A 115 5.99 13.71 0.16
CA GLU A 115 4.69 14.03 -0.41
C GLU A 115 4.63 15.49 -0.86
N ASN A 116 3.87 15.74 -1.92
CA ASN A 116 3.45 17.11 -2.20
C ASN A 116 2.56 17.60 -1.04
N ALA A 117 2.62 18.89 -0.74
CA ALA A 117 1.55 19.51 0.03
C ALA A 117 0.21 19.20 -0.68
N SER A 118 -0.88 19.08 0.08
CA SER A 118 -2.20 18.64 -0.41
C SER A 118 -2.86 19.62 -1.42
N ASP A 119 -2.08 20.46 -2.08
CA ASP A 119 -2.46 21.70 -2.76
C ASP A 119 -2.89 21.48 -4.22
N ILE A 120 -3.51 20.35 -4.55
CA ILE A 120 -4.31 20.30 -5.78
C ILE A 120 -5.63 21.03 -5.49
N SER A 121 -5.57 22.36 -5.63
CA SER A 121 -6.68 23.27 -5.33
C SER A 121 -7.83 23.18 -6.34
N SER A 122 -7.61 22.54 -7.48
CA SER A 122 -8.59 22.39 -8.57
C SER A 122 -8.43 21.05 -9.27
N ASP A 123 -9.55 20.49 -9.75
CA ASP A 123 -9.59 19.21 -10.45
C ASP A 123 -8.82 19.27 -11.79
N PRO A 124 -7.67 18.57 -11.92
CA PRO A 124 -6.87 18.61 -13.14
C PRO A 124 -7.38 17.64 -14.22
N TYR A 125 -8.39 16.83 -13.91
CA TYR A 125 -8.94 15.81 -14.79
C TYR A 125 -10.26 16.24 -15.43
N GLU A 126 -10.72 17.46 -15.15
CA GLU A 126 -11.87 18.05 -15.82
C GLU A 126 -11.59 18.13 -17.35
N ASN A 127 -12.45 17.47 -18.13
CA ASN A 127 -12.33 17.35 -19.59
C ASN A 127 -11.10 16.59 -20.13
N VAL A 128 -10.34 15.90 -19.27
CA VAL A 128 -9.22 15.06 -19.73
C VAL A 128 -9.76 13.85 -20.51
N ASN A 129 -9.19 13.61 -21.69
CA ASN A 129 -9.51 12.42 -22.46
C ASN A 129 -8.85 11.18 -21.82
N LYS A 130 -9.63 10.10 -21.68
CA LYS A 130 -9.16 8.85 -21.04
C LYS A 130 -7.98 8.21 -21.78
N ASP A 131 -7.99 8.22 -23.11
CA ASP A 131 -6.90 7.64 -23.90
C ASP A 131 -5.61 8.46 -23.76
N GLU A 132 -5.71 9.79 -23.75
CA GLU A 132 -4.57 10.69 -23.52
C GLU A 132 -3.95 10.49 -22.13
N PHE A 133 -4.80 10.36 -21.10
CA PHE A 133 -4.35 10.07 -19.75
C PHE A 133 -3.55 8.75 -19.67
N TYR A 134 -4.03 7.68 -20.32
CA TYR A 134 -3.33 6.40 -20.31
C TYR A 134 -2.12 6.33 -21.25
N GLN A 135 -2.02 7.22 -22.25
CA GLN A 135 -0.79 7.36 -23.07
C GLN A 135 0.37 7.96 -22.27
N ASN A 136 0.07 8.83 -21.29
CA ASN A 136 1.07 9.49 -20.43
C ASN A 136 0.92 9.03 -18.97
N TYR A 137 0.58 7.76 -18.79
CA TYR A 137 0.19 7.23 -17.49
C TYR A 137 1.33 7.31 -16.46
N HIS A 138 0.98 7.79 -15.28
CA HIS A 138 1.79 7.71 -14.06
C HIS A 138 0.84 7.51 -12.87
N GLU A 139 1.33 6.88 -11.81
CA GLU A 139 0.55 6.66 -10.59
C GLU A 139 0.25 7.98 -9.86
N ALA A 140 -0.79 7.98 -9.04
CA ALA A 140 -1.20 9.15 -8.29
C ALA A 140 -0.12 9.59 -7.28
N THR A 141 0.15 10.88 -7.22
CA THR A 141 1.24 11.44 -6.41
C THR A 141 0.80 11.95 -5.03
N SER A 142 -0.50 12.14 -4.84
CA SER A 142 -1.12 12.55 -3.57
C SER A 142 -2.53 11.99 -3.40
N TYR A 143 -3.10 12.12 -2.20
CA TYR A 143 -4.49 11.77 -1.95
C TYR A 143 -5.48 12.55 -2.83
N MET A 144 -5.27 13.87 -2.98
CA MET A 144 -6.16 14.70 -3.81
C MET A 144 -6.08 14.34 -5.28
N ASP A 145 -4.90 13.95 -5.77
CA ASP A 145 -4.72 13.41 -7.12
C ASP A 145 -5.56 12.13 -7.30
N ALA A 146 -5.42 11.17 -6.38
CA ALA A 146 -6.22 9.94 -6.40
C ALA A 146 -7.73 10.21 -6.29
N TYR A 147 -8.13 11.20 -5.49
CA TYR A 147 -9.52 11.61 -5.35
C TYR A 147 -10.10 12.11 -6.68
N TYR A 148 -9.44 13.07 -7.34
CA TYR A 148 -9.93 13.58 -8.62
C TYR A 148 -9.86 12.53 -9.73
N ARG A 149 -8.83 11.68 -9.76
CA ARG A 149 -8.82 10.53 -10.69
C ARG A 149 -10.05 9.65 -10.51
N THR A 150 -10.43 9.37 -9.27
CA THR A 150 -11.60 8.56 -8.96
C THR A 150 -12.91 9.24 -9.37
N THR A 151 -13.06 10.55 -9.19
CA THR A 151 -14.27 11.25 -9.67
C THR A 151 -14.44 11.17 -11.18
N HIS A 152 -13.34 10.95 -11.91
CA HIS A 152 -13.31 10.74 -13.37
C HIS A 152 -13.09 9.29 -13.81
N TYR A 153 -13.19 8.32 -12.88
CA TYR A 153 -13.05 6.88 -13.17
C TYR A 153 -11.70 6.49 -13.81
N LEU A 154 -10.63 7.15 -13.36
CA LEU A 154 -9.25 6.93 -13.74
C LEU A 154 -8.48 6.18 -12.65
N LEU A 155 -7.53 5.33 -13.06
CA LEU A 155 -6.75 4.51 -12.15
C LEU A 155 -5.75 5.35 -11.34
N SER A 156 -5.54 4.98 -10.07
CA SER A 156 -4.57 5.64 -9.19
C SER A 156 -3.26 4.86 -9.06
N GLY A 157 -3.30 3.53 -9.15
CA GLY A 157 -2.15 2.64 -8.97
C GLY A 157 -1.57 2.07 -10.27
N THR A 158 -0.95 0.90 -10.23
CA THR A 158 -0.25 0.38 -11.42
C THR A 158 -1.26 -0.08 -12.49
N ASN A 159 -1.02 0.24 -13.77
CA ASN A 159 -1.96 -0.06 -14.86
C ASN A 159 -1.74 -1.42 -15.55
N SER A 160 -0.73 -2.19 -15.11
CA SER A 160 -0.45 -3.56 -15.53
C SER A 160 -1.05 -4.56 -14.54
N LEU A 161 -1.48 -5.72 -15.04
CA LEU A 161 -1.94 -6.82 -14.20
C LEU A 161 -0.76 -7.63 -13.68
N ASP A 162 -0.93 -8.22 -12.51
CA ASP A 162 0.04 -9.14 -11.95
C ASP A 162 -0.02 -10.51 -12.60
N SER A 163 1.10 -11.23 -12.45
CA SER A 163 1.11 -12.69 -12.58
C SER A 163 0.08 -13.33 -11.64
N GLN A 164 -0.28 -14.56 -11.94
CA GLN A 164 -1.16 -15.33 -11.08
C GLN A 164 -0.55 -15.57 -9.70
N GLU A 165 0.71 -16.00 -9.65
CA GLU A 165 1.42 -16.18 -8.38
C GLU A 165 1.90 -14.83 -7.84
N PRO A 166 1.80 -14.60 -6.52
CA PRO A 166 2.33 -13.39 -5.90
C PRO A 166 3.86 -13.35 -6.05
N THR A 167 4.42 -12.15 -6.16
CA THR A 167 5.87 -11.97 -6.00
C THR A 167 6.20 -12.11 -4.52
N ILE A 168 7.22 -12.92 -4.20
CA ILE A 168 7.63 -13.20 -2.82
C ILE A 168 8.96 -12.49 -2.52
N ALA A 169 9.05 -11.82 -1.38
CA ALA A 169 10.30 -11.20 -0.93
C ALA A 169 11.39 -12.27 -0.74
N SER A 170 12.61 -11.97 -1.20
CA SER A 170 13.72 -12.93 -1.14
C SER A 170 14.10 -13.39 0.27
N LYS A 171 13.81 -12.55 1.28
CA LYS A 171 14.12 -12.80 2.70
C LYS A 171 12.98 -12.33 3.60
N GLN A 172 11.88 -13.08 3.60
CA GLN A 172 10.77 -12.78 4.50
C GLN A 172 11.21 -12.97 5.96
N PRO A 173 10.86 -12.04 6.89
CA PRO A 173 11.30 -12.14 8.26
C PRO A 173 10.61 -13.32 8.95
N MET A 174 11.38 -14.07 9.73
CA MET A 174 10.89 -15.20 10.49
C MET A 174 11.39 -15.13 11.93
N GLU A 175 10.54 -15.55 12.85
CA GLU A 175 10.89 -15.68 14.26
C GLU A 175 10.32 -17.02 14.77
N ASN A 176 11.13 -17.78 15.51
CA ASN A 176 10.73 -19.10 16.03
C ASN A 176 10.12 -20.04 14.96
N GLY A 177 10.65 -19.98 13.73
CA GLY A 177 10.17 -20.79 12.60
C GLY A 177 8.84 -20.36 11.98
N LYS A 178 8.25 -19.23 12.41
CA LYS A 178 7.02 -18.66 11.86
C LYS A 178 7.32 -17.38 11.09
N PHE A 179 6.54 -17.10 10.06
CA PHE A 179 6.62 -15.82 9.36
C PHE A 179 6.17 -14.68 10.28
N VAL A 180 6.83 -13.54 10.12
CA VAL A 180 6.41 -12.30 10.78
C VAL A 180 5.36 -11.62 9.91
N ARG A 181 4.24 -11.27 10.52
CA ARG A 181 3.29 -10.31 9.98
C ARG A 181 3.55 -8.95 10.62
N ASN A 182 3.79 -7.95 9.79
CA ASN A 182 4.10 -6.62 10.27
C ASN A 182 2.91 -6.02 11.03
N SER A 183 3.12 -5.72 12.31
CA SER A 183 2.10 -5.10 13.17
C SER A 183 2.18 -3.57 13.17
N SER A 184 3.17 -2.99 12.49
CA SER A 184 3.27 -1.55 12.29
C SER A 184 2.33 -1.10 11.17
N THR A 185 1.77 0.08 11.36
CA THR A 185 0.99 0.77 10.34
C THR A 185 1.44 2.21 10.29
N ILE A 186 1.84 2.69 9.11
CA ILE A 186 2.25 4.07 8.91
C ILE A 186 1.19 4.73 8.05
N TYR A 187 0.56 5.77 8.59
CA TYR A 187 -0.46 6.56 7.90
C TYR A 187 -0.02 8.00 7.79
N SER A 188 -0.59 8.73 6.83
CA SER A 188 -0.65 10.18 6.89
C SER A 188 -1.43 10.63 8.13
N SER A 189 -1.24 11.88 8.55
CA SER A 189 -1.88 12.45 9.74
C SER A 189 -3.42 12.41 9.69
N ASP A 190 -3.98 12.57 8.49
CA ASP A 190 -5.42 12.47 8.21
C ASP A 190 -5.91 11.02 7.96
N LYS A 191 -5.00 10.04 8.00
CA LYS A 191 -5.24 8.61 7.75
C LYS A 191 -5.77 8.28 6.34
N LYS A 192 -5.65 9.21 5.40
CA LYS A 192 -6.09 9.02 4.01
C LYS A 192 -5.05 8.36 3.12
N THR A 193 -3.81 8.31 3.56
CA THR A 193 -2.71 7.60 2.92
C THR A 193 -2.18 6.54 3.88
N TYR A 194 -1.96 5.33 3.37
CA TYR A 194 -1.21 4.28 4.05
C TYR A 194 0.10 4.02 3.31
N TYR A 195 1.21 3.92 4.05
CA TYR A 195 2.53 3.66 3.49
C TYR A 195 2.89 2.18 3.64
N ILE A 196 3.16 1.53 2.52
CA ILE A 196 3.53 0.12 2.45
C ILE A 196 5.02 0.01 2.72
N GLN A 197 5.39 -0.92 3.60
CA GLN A 197 6.77 -1.19 3.98
C GLN A 197 7.33 -2.40 3.23
N ASP A 198 8.65 -2.54 3.13
CA ASP A 198 9.32 -3.77 2.71
C ASP A 198 9.54 -4.73 3.90
N GLU A 199 10.19 -5.87 3.66
CA GLU A 199 10.54 -6.85 4.69
C GLU A 199 11.47 -6.30 5.79
N ASN A 200 12.13 -5.16 5.54
CA ASN A 200 13.05 -4.50 6.44
C ASN A 200 12.41 -3.31 7.19
N GLY A 201 11.13 -3.03 6.97
CA GLY A 201 10.43 -1.89 7.57
C GLY A 201 10.65 -0.56 6.84
N ASN A 202 11.31 -0.52 5.69
CA ASN A 202 11.42 0.70 4.90
C ASN A 202 10.13 0.96 4.14
N ILE A 203 9.66 2.21 4.09
CA ILE A 203 8.57 2.58 3.18
C ILE A 203 9.02 2.37 1.74
N VAL A 204 8.21 1.68 0.92
CA VAL A 204 8.50 1.43 -0.50
C VAL A 204 7.37 1.80 -1.43
N ASP A 205 6.16 1.99 -0.91
CA ASP A 205 5.00 2.40 -1.69
C ASP A 205 3.93 3.05 -0.79
N LYS A 206 2.82 3.50 -1.38
CA LYS A 206 1.68 4.10 -0.71
C LYS A 206 0.38 3.77 -1.42
N ILE A 207 -0.70 3.78 -0.64
CA ILE A 207 -2.07 3.67 -1.14
C ILE A 207 -2.92 4.79 -0.54
N TYR A 208 -3.82 5.33 -1.34
CA TYR A 208 -4.75 6.38 -0.96
C TYR A 208 -6.13 5.79 -0.79
N GLU A 209 -6.83 6.16 0.27
CA GLU A 209 -8.20 5.73 0.55
C GLU A 209 -9.15 6.01 -0.62
N SER A 210 -8.95 7.11 -1.35
CA SER A 210 -9.76 7.49 -2.51
C SER A 210 -9.37 6.78 -3.80
N GLY A 211 -8.35 5.93 -3.79
CA GLY A 211 -7.74 5.39 -5.01
C GLY A 211 -8.45 4.20 -5.64
N ALA A 212 -8.20 4.01 -6.92
CA ALA A 212 -8.56 2.82 -7.70
C ALA A 212 -7.33 1.99 -8.02
N TYR A 213 -7.39 0.69 -7.71
CA TYR A 213 -6.26 -0.24 -7.72
C TYR A 213 -6.63 -1.57 -8.37
N ILE A 214 -5.67 -2.23 -9.01
CA ILE A 214 -5.90 -3.52 -9.68
C ILE A 214 -4.83 -4.56 -9.41
N THR A 215 -3.72 -4.20 -8.77
CA THR A 215 -2.62 -5.12 -8.46
C THR A 215 -2.75 -5.65 -7.03
N LEU A 216 -2.20 -6.83 -6.80
CA LEU A 216 -2.24 -7.56 -5.55
C LEU A 216 -1.53 -6.76 -4.45
N GLU A 217 -0.37 -6.20 -4.78
CA GLU A 217 0.44 -5.37 -3.88
C GLU A 217 -0.21 -4.02 -3.53
N GLN A 218 -1.29 -3.61 -4.22
CA GLN A 218 -2.05 -2.40 -3.89
C GLN A 218 -3.41 -2.73 -3.27
N VAL A 219 -4.08 -3.77 -3.76
CA VAL A 219 -5.42 -4.16 -3.28
C VAL A 219 -5.33 -4.86 -1.93
N ALA A 220 -4.38 -5.78 -1.72
CA ALA A 220 -4.25 -6.48 -0.43
C ALA A 220 -4.02 -5.52 0.76
N PRO A 221 -3.07 -4.56 0.71
CA PRO A 221 -2.94 -3.58 1.77
C PRO A 221 -4.18 -2.68 1.87
N TYR A 222 -4.83 -2.30 0.76
CA TYR A 222 -6.06 -1.50 0.81
C TYR A 222 -7.16 -2.20 1.64
N LEU A 223 -7.41 -3.49 1.37
CA LEU A 223 -8.40 -4.28 2.09
C LEU A 223 -8.07 -4.39 3.58
N LEU A 224 -6.78 -4.51 3.92
CA LEU A 224 -6.31 -4.57 5.30
C LEU A 224 -6.59 -3.25 6.05
N VAL A 225 -6.23 -2.11 5.44
CA VAL A 225 -6.14 -0.84 6.16
C VAL A 225 -7.43 -0.04 6.17
N PHE A 226 -8.17 0.02 5.06
CA PHE A 226 -9.35 0.89 4.95
C PHE A 226 -10.67 0.21 5.27
N ASN A 227 -10.65 -1.10 5.56
CA ASN A 227 -11.86 -1.89 5.84
C ASN A 227 -12.93 -1.78 4.73
N ASP A 228 -12.51 -1.52 3.50
CA ASP A 228 -13.36 -1.38 2.33
C ASP A 228 -12.56 -1.79 1.09
N VAL A 229 -13.21 -1.75 -0.06
CA VAL A 229 -12.59 -2.09 -1.35
C VAL A 229 -12.15 -0.84 -2.11
N PRO A 230 -11.13 -0.92 -2.99
CA PRO A 230 -10.75 0.19 -3.86
C PRO A 230 -11.95 0.70 -4.68
N LYS A 231 -11.91 1.98 -5.09
CA LYS A 231 -13.10 2.67 -5.64
C LYS A 231 -13.62 2.10 -6.97
N ASN A 232 -12.83 1.28 -7.65
CA ASN A 232 -13.19 0.55 -8.87
C ASN A 232 -13.84 -0.83 -8.62
N TYR A 233 -14.09 -1.22 -7.37
CA TYR A 233 -14.74 -2.48 -7.01
C TYR A 233 -16.24 -2.30 -6.76
N ILE A 234 -17.04 -3.27 -7.21
CA ILE A 234 -18.49 -3.29 -7.01
C ILE A 234 -18.96 -4.60 -6.38
N SER A 235 -20.12 -4.57 -5.74
CA SER A 235 -20.70 -5.75 -5.07
C SER A 235 -21.27 -6.80 -6.03
N SER A 236 -21.72 -6.39 -7.22
CA SER A 236 -22.32 -7.29 -8.19
C SER A 236 -21.28 -8.18 -8.90
N ARG A 237 -21.76 -9.23 -9.56
CA ARG A 237 -20.96 -10.19 -10.34
C ARG A 237 -21.29 -10.07 -11.84
N PRO A 238 -21.01 -8.93 -12.49
CA PRO A 238 -21.42 -8.72 -13.88
C PRO A 238 -20.62 -9.62 -14.82
N SER A 239 -21.26 -10.03 -15.93
CA SER A 239 -20.61 -10.75 -17.03
C SER A 239 -20.04 -9.81 -18.11
N THR A 240 -20.35 -8.52 -18.04
CA THR A 240 -19.89 -7.49 -18.97
C THR A 240 -19.38 -6.26 -18.21
N ALA A 241 -18.37 -5.62 -18.78
CA ALA A 241 -17.91 -4.30 -18.33
C ALA A 241 -18.45 -3.17 -19.22
N SER A 242 -19.27 -3.49 -20.24
CA SER A 242 -19.84 -2.51 -21.15
C SER A 242 -20.74 -1.56 -20.38
N GLY A 243 -20.49 -0.25 -20.51
CA GLY A 243 -21.20 0.79 -19.77
C GLY A 243 -20.65 1.05 -18.36
N SER A 244 -19.67 0.28 -17.88
CA SER A 244 -18.94 0.65 -16.67
C SER A 244 -18.05 1.86 -16.95
N PRO A 245 -18.13 2.94 -16.16
CA PRO A 245 -17.26 4.09 -16.35
C PRO A 245 -15.78 3.75 -16.06
N TRP A 246 -15.55 2.75 -15.20
CA TRP A 246 -14.21 2.19 -14.95
C TRP A 246 -13.68 1.34 -16.12
N GLY A 247 -14.54 0.85 -17.02
CA GLY A 247 -14.16 0.01 -18.16
C GLY A 247 -13.38 -1.23 -17.74
N LYS A 248 -12.22 -1.47 -18.37
CA LYS A 248 -11.33 -2.63 -18.09
C LYS A 248 -10.78 -2.68 -16.65
N TYR A 249 -10.85 -1.57 -15.92
CA TYR A 249 -10.35 -1.47 -14.55
C TYR A 249 -11.42 -1.80 -13.50
N MET A 250 -12.68 -1.98 -13.87
CA MET A 250 -13.72 -2.42 -12.93
C MET A 250 -13.38 -3.81 -12.37
N ARG A 251 -13.66 -4.02 -11.08
CA ARG A 251 -13.58 -5.30 -10.37
C ARG A 251 -14.91 -5.58 -9.67
N GLY A 252 -15.26 -6.85 -9.54
CA GLY A 252 -16.58 -7.25 -9.04
C GLY A 252 -16.51 -8.10 -7.79
N ASN A 253 -17.66 -8.64 -7.43
CA ASN A 253 -17.82 -9.66 -6.40
C ASN A 253 -17.43 -9.21 -4.98
N HIS A 254 -17.53 -7.92 -4.66
CA HIS A 254 -17.43 -7.50 -3.25
C HIS A 254 -18.64 -8.03 -2.46
N SER A 255 -18.48 -9.22 -1.88
CA SER A 255 -19.57 -9.97 -1.25
C SER A 255 -19.07 -10.81 -0.08
N SER A 256 -19.99 -11.31 0.75
CA SER A 256 -19.61 -12.14 1.90
C SER A 256 -19.03 -13.49 1.46
N PHE A 257 -17.91 -13.87 2.06
CA PHE A 257 -17.31 -15.18 1.91
C PHE A 257 -17.78 -16.10 3.04
N SER A 258 -18.39 -17.24 2.69
CA SER A 258 -19.06 -18.09 3.69
C SER A 258 -18.10 -18.84 4.61
N GLY A 259 -16.99 -19.37 4.08
CA GLY A 259 -16.11 -20.30 4.80
C GLY A 259 -16.84 -21.52 5.36
N ASP A 260 -17.90 -21.99 4.68
CA ASP A 260 -18.67 -23.17 5.08
C ASP A 260 -17.98 -24.44 4.55
N THR A 261 -17.10 -25.01 5.37
CA THR A 261 -16.37 -26.23 5.04
C THR A 261 -17.24 -27.49 5.11
N THR A 262 -18.48 -27.41 5.61
CA THR A 262 -19.43 -28.52 5.48
C THR A 262 -19.95 -28.61 4.05
N LYS A 263 -20.23 -27.46 3.44
CA LYS A 263 -20.68 -27.36 2.04
C LYS A 263 -19.53 -27.47 1.03
N TYR A 264 -18.36 -26.93 1.39
CA TYR A 264 -17.14 -26.86 0.56
C TYR A 264 -15.95 -27.47 1.32
N PRO A 265 -15.88 -28.80 1.46
CA PRO A 265 -14.91 -29.47 2.33
C PRO A 265 -13.45 -29.38 1.85
N TYR A 266 -13.23 -28.92 0.62
CA TYR A 266 -11.90 -28.63 0.07
C TYR A 266 -11.41 -27.22 0.42
N GLU A 267 -12.23 -26.35 1.00
CA GLU A 267 -11.76 -25.04 1.47
C GLU A 267 -11.11 -25.22 2.85
N PRO A 268 -9.88 -24.72 3.09
CA PRO A 268 -9.31 -24.74 4.43
C PRO A 268 -10.06 -23.78 5.36
N VAL A 269 -10.09 -24.12 6.65
CA VAL A 269 -10.67 -23.25 7.69
C VAL A 269 -9.77 -22.03 7.88
N LEU A 270 -10.29 -20.83 7.56
CA LEU A 270 -9.60 -19.57 7.79
C LEU A 270 -9.66 -19.14 9.27
N PRO A 271 -8.68 -18.38 9.78
CA PRO A 271 -8.63 -17.98 11.19
C PRO A 271 -9.92 -17.31 11.68
N ASN A 272 -10.51 -17.86 12.73
CA ASN A 272 -11.68 -17.29 13.40
C ASN A 272 -12.90 -17.01 12.49
N ILE A 273 -13.01 -17.69 11.34
CA ILE A 273 -14.11 -17.49 10.39
C ILE A 273 -15.46 -17.95 10.94
N SER A 274 -16.50 -17.14 10.75
CA SER A 274 -17.83 -17.40 11.32
C SER A 274 -18.52 -18.65 10.75
N GLY A 275 -18.24 -19.01 9.49
CA GLY A 275 -18.77 -20.21 8.85
C GLY A 275 -18.34 -21.52 9.53
N CYS A 276 -17.25 -21.48 10.30
CA CYS A 276 -16.72 -22.60 11.07
C CYS A 276 -16.77 -22.36 12.59
N GLY A 277 -17.70 -21.50 13.06
CA GLY A 277 -17.91 -21.25 14.49
C GLY A 277 -17.12 -20.08 15.09
N GLY A 278 -16.16 -19.50 14.35
CA GLY A 278 -15.38 -18.33 14.78
C GLY A 278 -16.20 -17.02 14.83
N ASN A 279 -15.56 -15.89 15.15
CA ASN A 279 -16.23 -14.60 15.36
C ASN A 279 -16.12 -13.61 14.19
N TYR A 280 -15.38 -13.91 13.13
CA TYR A 280 -15.09 -12.96 12.05
C TYR A 280 -15.90 -13.25 10.79
N LYS A 281 -16.47 -12.18 10.23
CA LYS A 281 -17.14 -12.18 8.92
C LYS A 281 -16.11 -11.84 7.85
N TYR A 282 -15.96 -12.77 6.91
CA TYR A 282 -15.08 -12.62 5.77
C TYR A 282 -15.85 -12.13 4.54
N TYR A 283 -15.16 -11.37 3.71
CA TYR A 283 -15.60 -10.91 2.41
C TYR A 283 -14.62 -11.37 1.35
N GLU A 284 -15.09 -11.46 0.13
CA GLU A 284 -14.28 -11.74 -1.04
C GLU A 284 -14.40 -10.59 -2.04
N VAL A 285 -13.39 -10.49 -2.91
CA VAL A 285 -13.44 -9.73 -4.15
C VAL A 285 -12.85 -10.54 -5.29
N ASP A 286 -13.35 -10.33 -6.51
CA ASP A 286 -12.71 -10.87 -7.69
C ASP A 286 -11.37 -10.15 -7.91
N PHE A 287 -10.31 -10.92 -8.13
CA PHE A 287 -9.00 -10.40 -8.47
C PHE A 287 -8.61 -10.81 -9.90
N GLY A 288 -8.00 -9.88 -10.64
CA GLY A 288 -7.66 -10.08 -12.04
C GLY A 288 -6.17 -10.26 -12.22
N THR A 289 -5.76 -11.43 -12.71
CA THR A 289 -4.37 -11.76 -13.07
C THR A 289 -4.22 -11.80 -14.59
N THR A 290 -3.02 -12.02 -15.11
CA THR A 290 -2.77 -12.31 -16.54
C THR A 290 -3.38 -13.63 -17.05
N GLY A 291 -4.21 -14.30 -16.25
CA GLY A 291 -4.81 -15.61 -16.50
C GLY A 291 -4.66 -16.51 -15.27
N THR A 292 -5.51 -17.54 -15.14
CA THR A 292 -5.36 -18.61 -14.16
C THR A 292 -5.05 -19.91 -14.90
N ASP A 293 -3.94 -20.59 -14.61
CA ASP A 293 -3.58 -21.90 -15.19
C ASP A 293 -3.72 -23.06 -14.19
N CYS A 294 -3.87 -22.75 -12.90
CA CYS A 294 -3.93 -23.72 -11.82
C CYS A 294 -5.28 -24.42 -11.67
N ASP A 295 -6.33 -23.91 -12.34
CA ASP A 295 -7.63 -24.56 -12.42
C ASP A 295 -7.98 -24.74 -13.91
N PRO A 296 -7.96 -25.99 -14.44
CA PRO A 296 -8.21 -26.24 -15.87
C PRO A 296 -9.65 -25.89 -16.29
N THR A 297 -10.55 -25.63 -15.34
CA THR A 297 -11.92 -25.17 -15.59
C THR A 297 -11.96 -23.72 -16.04
N TYR A 298 -10.92 -22.93 -15.72
CA TYR A 298 -10.86 -21.50 -16.05
C TYR A 298 -9.82 -21.26 -17.14
N PRO A 299 -10.21 -20.72 -18.30
CA PRO A 299 -9.25 -20.36 -19.33
C PRO A 299 -8.39 -19.17 -18.86
N ALA A 300 -7.10 -19.22 -19.15
CA ALA A 300 -6.16 -18.13 -18.91
C ALA A 300 -6.47 -16.93 -19.83
N LEU A 301 -7.40 -16.08 -19.39
CA LEU A 301 -7.83 -14.89 -20.10
C LEU A 301 -7.77 -13.67 -19.16
N PRO A 302 -7.60 -12.45 -19.72
CA PRO A 302 -7.72 -11.23 -18.93
C PRO A 302 -9.07 -11.18 -18.21
N TYR A 303 -9.04 -10.84 -16.92
CA TYR A 303 -10.26 -10.75 -16.11
C TYR A 303 -11.31 -9.81 -16.71
N ASN A 304 -10.88 -8.66 -17.23
CA ASN A 304 -11.75 -7.66 -17.79
C ASN A 304 -11.04 -6.95 -18.95
N ASP A 305 -11.59 -7.06 -20.16
CA ASP A 305 -11.06 -6.44 -21.38
C ASP A 305 -11.78 -5.11 -21.74
N GLY A 306 -12.69 -4.65 -20.88
CA GLY A 306 -13.53 -3.48 -21.09
C GLY A 306 -14.88 -3.77 -21.77
N LYS A 307 -15.06 -4.96 -22.33
CA LYS A 307 -16.33 -5.44 -22.90
C LYS A 307 -16.88 -6.62 -22.12
N LYS A 308 -16.07 -7.64 -21.86
CA LYS A 308 -16.43 -8.87 -21.17
C LYS A 308 -15.66 -9.00 -19.86
N ILE A 309 -16.32 -9.58 -18.87
CA ILE A 309 -15.65 -10.04 -17.65
C ILE A 309 -15.53 -11.56 -17.70
N THR A 310 -14.30 -12.04 -17.63
CA THR A 310 -13.95 -13.46 -17.55
C THR A 310 -13.43 -13.73 -16.14
N ARG A 311 -14.33 -14.14 -15.25
CA ARG A 311 -13.98 -14.43 -13.86
C ARG A 311 -13.07 -15.66 -13.82
N GLY A 312 -11.84 -15.48 -13.36
CA GLY A 312 -10.89 -16.58 -13.13
C GLY A 312 -11.04 -17.21 -11.73
N ALA A 313 -10.03 -17.97 -11.31
CA ALA A 313 -10.00 -18.61 -10.00
C ALA A 313 -9.44 -17.71 -8.88
N ALA A 314 -8.84 -16.56 -9.26
CA ALA A 314 -8.15 -15.67 -8.34
C ALA A 314 -9.07 -14.77 -7.51
N ARG A 315 -8.86 -14.73 -6.20
CA ARG A 315 -9.65 -13.94 -5.25
C ARG A 315 -8.79 -13.43 -4.12
N LEU A 316 -9.17 -12.27 -3.59
CA LEU A 316 -8.78 -11.85 -2.26
C LEU A 316 -9.93 -12.11 -1.30
N VAL A 317 -9.64 -12.72 -0.16
CA VAL A 317 -10.59 -13.05 0.90
C VAL A 317 -10.10 -12.42 2.19
N TYR A 318 -10.89 -11.55 2.82
CA TYR A 318 -10.43 -10.74 3.93
C TYR A 318 -11.44 -10.66 5.07
N ALA A 319 -10.93 -10.61 6.31
CA ALA A 319 -11.74 -10.39 7.51
C ALA A 319 -12.09 -8.90 7.63
N ARG A 320 -13.38 -8.60 7.75
CA ARG A 320 -13.86 -7.20 7.75
C ARG A 320 -14.50 -6.80 9.08
N TYR A 321 -15.39 -7.64 9.59
CA TYR A 321 -16.17 -7.35 10.79
C TYR A 321 -16.17 -8.52 11.77
N ASP A 322 -16.44 -8.24 13.03
CA ASP A 322 -16.89 -9.27 13.96
C ASP A 322 -18.35 -9.70 13.69
N LYS A 323 -18.85 -10.72 14.41
CA LYS A 323 -20.24 -11.19 14.28
C LYS A 323 -21.27 -10.10 14.60
N LYS A 324 -20.92 -9.12 15.44
CA LYS A 324 -21.77 -8.00 15.84
C LYS A 324 -21.78 -6.86 14.80
N GLY A 325 -20.87 -6.90 13.83
CA GLY A 325 -20.75 -5.88 12.79
C GLY A 325 -19.78 -4.75 13.14
N ASN A 326 -18.94 -4.92 14.17
CA ASN A 326 -17.90 -3.96 14.50
C ASN A 326 -16.67 -4.18 13.62
N ASP A 327 -15.98 -3.09 13.30
CA ASP A 327 -14.68 -3.12 12.64
C ASP A 327 -13.67 -3.87 13.50
N LEU A 328 -12.83 -4.68 12.83
CA LEU A 328 -11.72 -5.36 13.47
C LEU A 328 -10.53 -4.41 13.61
N ASP A 329 -9.77 -4.56 14.70
CA ASP A 329 -8.46 -3.93 14.78
C ASP A 329 -7.56 -4.45 13.64
N ILE A 330 -6.68 -3.60 13.11
CA ILE A 330 -5.82 -3.97 11.98
C ILE A 330 -4.98 -5.22 12.25
N ASN A 331 -4.49 -5.38 13.49
CA ASN A 331 -3.71 -6.55 13.88
C ASN A 331 -4.58 -7.80 14.12
N GLN A 332 -5.90 -7.67 14.04
CA GLN A 332 -6.86 -8.79 14.05
C GLN A 332 -7.36 -9.14 12.64
N LYS A 333 -7.20 -8.24 11.66
CA LYS A 333 -7.61 -8.47 10.29
C LYS A 333 -6.70 -9.48 9.60
N TYR A 334 -7.25 -10.15 8.60
CA TYR A 334 -6.53 -11.06 7.72
C TYR A 334 -6.91 -10.73 6.29
N VAL A 335 -5.94 -10.79 5.38
CA VAL A 335 -6.17 -10.75 3.94
C VAL A 335 -5.48 -11.97 3.34
N PHE A 336 -6.25 -12.81 2.66
CA PHE A 336 -5.77 -14.02 2.01
C PHE A 336 -5.92 -13.90 0.51
N TYR A 337 -4.93 -14.40 -0.21
CA TYR A 337 -4.97 -14.57 -1.65
C TYR A 337 -5.13 -16.04 -2.01
N THR A 338 -6.02 -16.33 -2.95
CA THR A 338 -6.14 -17.64 -3.59
C THR A 338 -6.12 -17.45 -5.10
N TYR A 339 -5.53 -18.40 -5.82
CA TYR A 339 -5.50 -18.43 -7.28
C TYR A 339 -5.85 -19.81 -7.85
N ASN A 340 -6.41 -20.70 -7.03
CA ASN A 340 -6.87 -22.03 -7.42
C ASN A 340 -8.28 -22.29 -6.85
N HIS A 341 -9.12 -21.26 -6.90
CA HIS A 341 -10.54 -21.34 -6.58
C HIS A 341 -10.80 -21.81 -5.14
N TYR A 342 -10.18 -21.10 -4.18
CA TYR A 342 -10.32 -21.31 -2.74
C TYR A 342 -9.77 -22.65 -2.21
N ASN A 343 -9.09 -23.44 -3.03
CA ASN A 343 -8.48 -24.69 -2.58
C ASN A 343 -7.29 -24.41 -1.67
N ASP A 344 -6.41 -23.48 -2.09
CA ASP A 344 -5.28 -23.02 -1.28
C ASP A 344 -5.31 -21.51 -1.10
N PHE A 345 -4.71 -21.05 0.00
CA PHE A 345 -4.57 -19.65 0.36
C PHE A 345 -3.15 -19.32 0.83
N GLN A 346 -2.79 -18.04 0.67
CA GLN A 346 -1.62 -17.39 1.27
C GLN A 346 -2.06 -16.12 1.99
N GLU A 347 -1.54 -15.87 3.18
CA GLU A 347 -1.83 -14.63 3.92
C GLU A 347 -0.94 -13.48 3.43
N TYR A 348 -1.50 -12.28 3.25
CA TYR A 348 -0.72 -11.05 3.14
C TYR A 348 -0.20 -10.60 4.51
N LEU A 349 1.12 -10.47 4.63
CA LEU A 349 1.89 -10.26 5.85
C LEU A 349 2.12 -8.77 6.19
N ASN A 350 1.42 -7.87 5.50
CA ASN A 350 1.47 -6.41 5.72
C ASN A 350 2.83 -5.74 5.40
N TYR A 351 3.47 -6.20 4.34
CA TYR A 351 4.60 -5.55 3.68
C TYR A 351 4.67 -6.01 2.21
N ARG A 352 5.38 -5.25 1.36
CA ARG A 352 5.58 -5.52 -0.07
C ARG A 352 6.13 -6.92 -0.28
N ASN A 353 5.53 -7.69 -1.19
CA ASN A 353 5.90 -9.07 -1.48
C ASN A 353 5.83 -10.00 -0.24
N GLY A 354 5.09 -9.58 0.79
CA GLY A 354 4.87 -10.31 2.02
C GLY A 354 3.67 -11.22 1.89
N PHE A 355 3.82 -12.37 1.24
CA PHE A 355 2.82 -13.43 1.27
C PHE A 355 3.35 -14.66 1.99
N GLY A 356 2.62 -15.15 2.99
CA GLY A 356 2.99 -16.29 3.81
C GLY A 356 2.89 -17.60 3.05
N LYS A 357 3.33 -18.68 3.71
CA LYS A 357 3.30 -20.03 3.15
C LYS A 357 1.88 -20.45 2.73
N ILE A 358 1.78 -21.08 1.56
CA ILE A 358 0.56 -21.69 1.05
C ILE A 358 0.06 -22.76 2.04
N PHE A 359 -1.26 -22.78 2.26
CA PHE A 359 -1.96 -23.85 2.95
C PHE A 359 -3.30 -24.12 2.25
N GLY A 360 -3.83 -25.33 2.41
CA GLY A 360 -5.08 -25.72 1.78
C GLY A 360 -5.08 -27.13 1.22
N ASN A 361 -6.07 -27.39 0.37
CA ASN A 361 -6.43 -28.69 -0.16
C ASN A 361 -5.44 -29.24 -1.18
N ILE A 362 -5.00 -28.44 -2.17
CA ILE A 362 -4.00 -28.92 -3.14
C ILE A 362 -2.67 -29.14 -2.43
N THR A 363 -2.30 -28.20 -1.56
CA THR A 363 -1.09 -28.31 -0.72
C THR A 363 -1.09 -29.57 0.15
N GLY A 364 -2.26 -30.04 0.62
CA GLY A 364 -2.40 -31.29 1.37
C GLY A 364 -2.55 -32.55 0.52
N GLY A 365 -2.48 -32.44 -0.80
CA GLY A 365 -2.58 -33.58 -1.74
C GLY A 365 -4.00 -33.95 -2.14
N GLY A 366 -4.98 -33.08 -1.87
CA GLY A 366 -6.35 -33.23 -2.35
C GLY A 366 -6.54 -32.88 -3.83
N GLU A 367 -7.67 -33.28 -4.39
CA GLU A 367 -8.06 -32.93 -5.77
C GLU A 367 -8.83 -31.60 -5.78
N LEU A 368 -8.64 -30.84 -6.86
CA LEU A 368 -9.21 -29.50 -7.04
C LEU A 368 -10.73 -29.51 -6.91
N SER A 369 -11.25 -28.71 -5.98
CA SER A 369 -12.68 -28.52 -5.71
C SER A 369 -13.45 -29.84 -5.46
N SER A 370 -12.75 -30.90 -5.03
CA SER A 370 -13.32 -32.22 -4.84
C SER A 370 -14.05 -32.31 -3.50
N LYS A 371 -15.28 -32.83 -3.52
CA LYS A 371 -16.07 -33.08 -2.30
C LYS A 371 -15.83 -34.45 -1.67
N THR A 372 -15.02 -35.29 -2.32
CA THR A 372 -14.78 -36.68 -1.90
C THR A 372 -13.30 -37.01 -1.71
N LYS A 373 -12.40 -36.25 -2.34
CA LYS A 373 -10.96 -36.41 -2.25
C LYS A 373 -10.33 -35.07 -1.89
N TYR A 374 -10.57 -34.65 -0.65
CA TYR A 374 -10.04 -33.41 -0.10
C TYR A 374 -9.14 -33.69 1.10
N ALA A 375 -8.14 -32.84 1.30
CA ALA A 375 -7.19 -32.92 2.39
C ALA A 375 -6.66 -31.52 2.77
N PRO A 376 -7.53 -30.55 3.13
CA PRO A 376 -7.08 -29.19 3.43
C PRO A 376 -6.12 -29.17 4.63
N THR A 377 -4.93 -28.60 4.43
CA THR A 377 -4.01 -28.30 5.54
C THR A 377 -4.46 -27.06 6.32
N SER A 378 -4.05 -26.99 7.58
CA SER A 378 -4.40 -25.86 8.46
C SER A 378 -3.62 -24.60 8.10
N TYR A 379 -4.18 -23.45 8.47
CA TYR A 379 -3.52 -22.14 8.39
C TYR A 379 -2.14 -22.13 9.08
N ASN A 380 -1.17 -21.51 8.42
CA ASN A 380 0.17 -21.30 8.96
C ASN A 380 0.18 -20.08 9.90
N GLU A 381 0.24 -20.28 11.21
CA GLU A 381 0.29 -19.18 12.17
C GLU A 381 1.50 -18.26 11.95
N VAL A 382 1.26 -16.96 12.10
CA VAL A 382 2.26 -15.88 11.99
C VAL A 382 2.53 -15.22 13.35
N ILE A 383 3.68 -14.56 13.47
CA ILE A 383 4.02 -13.73 14.62
C ILE A 383 3.77 -12.27 14.27
N LEU A 384 2.98 -11.59 15.09
CA LEU A 384 2.81 -10.14 14.97
C LEU A 384 4.03 -9.43 15.56
N LYS A 385 4.70 -8.62 14.75
CA LYS A 385 5.86 -7.84 15.18
C LYS A 385 6.01 -6.56 14.37
N ASN A 386 6.50 -5.52 15.02
CA ASN A 386 6.81 -4.26 14.36
C ASN A 386 8.16 -4.36 13.63
N LEU A 387 8.16 -4.25 12.30
CA LEU A 387 9.39 -4.30 11.50
C LEU A 387 10.29 -3.06 11.65
N ASN A 388 9.76 -1.94 12.16
CA ASN A 388 10.55 -0.70 12.38
C ASN A 388 11.51 -0.81 13.56
N LEU A 389 11.24 -1.73 14.47
CA LEU A 389 12.09 -2.03 15.61
C LEU A 389 12.96 -3.22 15.20
N LYS A 390 13.97 -2.95 14.36
CA LYS A 390 14.92 -3.98 13.91
C LYS A 390 15.69 -4.52 15.12
N ASN A 391 15.41 -5.78 15.46
CA ASN A 391 16.09 -6.64 16.43
C ASN A 391 17.57 -6.36 16.67
#